data_AF-A0A9E0MR58-F1
#
_entry.id   AF-A0A9E0MR58-F1
#
_cell.length_a   1.000
_cell.length_b   1.000
_cell.length_c   1.000
_cell.angle_alpha   90.00
_cell.angle_beta   90.00
_cell.angle_gamma   90.00
#
_symmetry.space_group_name_H-M   'P 1'
#
loop_
_entity.id
_entity.type
_entity.pdbx_description
1 polymer ?
#
loop_
_entity_poly.entity_id
_entity_poly.type
_entity_poly.pdbx_seq_one_letter_code
_entity_poly.pdbx_strand_id
1 'polypeptide(L)'
;PFTTWMYRVALNVAISYVRSTVRRQRHTVPLDEERHDIGEADTQDLELETRIHALHRFIAAQNDLDRALLLLYLEDHSYREIAEIIGISETNVGTKVNRLKQRIRISLQLLPTL
;
A
#
# COMPACT_ATOMS: atom_id res chain seq x y z
N PRO A 1 -12.94 3.19 20.38
CA PRO A 1 -13.32 4.57 19.99
C PRO A 1 -14.07 4.62 18.64
N PHE A 2 -14.87 5.68 18.43
CA PHE A 2 -15.69 5.88 17.21
C PHE A 2 -14.87 5.86 15.91
N THR A 3 -13.64 6.40 15.95
CA THR A 3 -12.68 6.40 14.85
C THR A 3 -12.33 5.00 14.35
N THR A 4 -12.10 4.03 15.23
CA THR A 4 -11.84 2.63 14.85
C THR A 4 -13.01 2.03 14.06
N TRP A 5 -14.25 2.26 14.50
CA TRP A 5 -15.44 1.80 13.79
C TRP A 5 -15.59 2.49 12.42
N MET A 6 -15.33 3.79 12.36
CA MET A 6 -15.38 4.55 11.12
C MET A 6 -14.33 4.08 10.09
N TYR A 7 -13.11 3.77 10.53
CA TYR A 7 -12.07 3.18 9.67
C TYR A 7 -12.48 1.81 9.12
N ARG A 8 -13.13 0.97 9.93
CA ARG A 8 -13.67 -0.33 9.46
C ARG A 8 -14.71 -0.14 8.37
N VAL A 9 -15.62 0.82 8.55
CA VAL A 9 -16.63 1.15 7.55
C VAL A 9 -15.97 1.69 6.28
N ALA A 10 -15.06 2.67 6.39
CA ALA A 10 -14.36 3.25 5.25
C ALA A 10 -13.54 2.21 4.47
N LEU A 11 -12.80 1.35 5.17
CA LEU A 11 -12.01 0.27 4.57
C LEU A 11 -12.90 -0.76 3.85
N ASN A 12 -13.98 -1.20 4.50
CA ASN A 12 -14.92 -2.14 3.88
C ASN A 12 -15.60 -1.52 2.64
N VAL A 13 -15.96 -0.24 2.69
CA VAL A 13 -16.53 0.50 1.55
C VAL A 13 -15.51 0.63 0.43
N ALA A 14 -14.26 0.98 0.72
CA ALA A 14 -13.18 1.08 -0.27
C ALA A 14 -12.89 -0.27 -0.94
N ILE A 15 -12.78 -1.37 -0.15
CA ILE A 15 -12.61 -2.73 -0.68
C ILE A 15 -13.80 -3.12 -1.57
N SER A 16 -15.03 -2.85 -1.11
CA SER A 16 -16.24 -3.16 -1.87
C SER A 16 -16.30 -2.37 -3.18
N TYR A 17 -15.92 -1.09 -3.13
CA TYR A 17 -15.80 -0.23 -4.30
C TYR A 17 -14.78 -0.77 -5.30
N VAL A 18 -13.53 -1.04 -4.87
CA VAL A 18 -12.48 -1.62 -5.72
C VAL A 18 -12.92 -2.95 -6.34
N ARG A 19 -13.57 -3.82 -5.57
CA ARG A 19 -14.09 -5.09 -6.09
C ARG A 19 -15.18 -4.88 -7.14
N SER A 20 -16.03 -3.87 -6.95
CA SER A 20 -17.08 -3.50 -7.90
C SER A 20 -16.54 -2.84 -9.17
N THR A 21 -15.51 -1.99 -9.06
CA THR A 21 -14.86 -1.33 -10.19
C THR A 21 -14.03 -2.30 -11.00
N VAL A 22 -13.29 -3.22 -10.38
CA VAL A 22 -12.59 -4.31 -11.09
C VAL A 22 -13.59 -5.20 -11.86
N ARG A 23 -14.78 -5.46 -11.29
CA ARG A 23 -15.87 -6.16 -12.01
C ARG A 23 -16.40 -5.36 -13.21
N ARG A 24 -16.49 -4.03 -13.10
CA ARG A 24 -16.92 -3.14 -14.19
C ARG A 24 -15.84 -2.95 -15.26
N GLN A 25 -14.58 -2.81 -14.87
CA GLN A 25 -13.44 -2.63 -15.77
C GLN A 25 -13.15 -3.86 -16.63
N ARG A 26 -13.61 -5.06 -16.24
CA ARG A 26 -13.65 -6.22 -17.15
C ARG A 26 -14.48 -5.99 -18.43
N HIS A 27 -15.28 -4.91 -18.49
CA HIS A 27 -16.09 -4.54 -19.65
C HIS A 27 -15.64 -3.24 -20.35
N THR A 28 -14.51 -2.64 -19.97
CA THR A 28 -14.01 -1.38 -20.57
C THR A 28 -12.49 -1.36 -20.64
N VAL A 29 -11.95 -1.08 -21.82
CA VAL A 29 -10.50 -0.92 -22.09
C VAL A 29 -10.05 0.48 -21.63
N PRO A 30 -8.95 0.62 -20.87
CA PRO A 30 -8.39 1.94 -20.54
C PRO A 30 -7.68 2.56 -21.75
N LEU A 31 -7.82 3.86 -21.95
CA LEU A 31 -6.96 4.66 -22.82
C LEU A 31 -5.73 5.08 -22.01
N ASP A 32 -4.54 4.83 -22.56
CA ASP A 32 -3.26 5.17 -21.94
C ASP A 32 -3.13 6.69 -21.77
N GLU A 33 -2.93 7.14 -20.53
CA GLU A 33 -2.56 8.52 -20.22
C GLU A 33 -1.04 8.68 -20.40
N GLU A 34 -0.67 9.58 -21.31
CA GLU A 34 0.71 9.84 -21.70
C GLU A 34 1.59 10.31 -20.52
N ARG A 35 2.83 9.84 -20.53
CA ARG A 35 3.89 10.19 -19.58
C ARG A 35 4.23 11.67 -19.68
N HIS A 36 4.14 12.38 -18.56
CA HIS A 36 4.66 13.74 -18.46
C HIS A 36 6.20 13.76 -18.44
N ASP A 37 6.72 14.73 -19.20
CA ASP A 37 8.12 15.11 -19.43
C ASP A 37 8.81 15.56 -18.13
N ILE A 38 10.04 15.11 -17.89
CA ILE A 38 10.80 15.39 -16.65
C ILE A 38 11.99 16.30 -17.02
N GLY A 39 11.90 17.56 -16.58
CA GLY A 39 13.03 18.50 -16.59
C GLY A 39 14.11 18.11 -15.57
N GLU A 40 15.35 18.53 -15.83
CA GLU A 40 16.58 18.17 -15.10
C GLU A 40 16.43 18.26 -13.57
N ALA A 41 16.13 17.12 -12.93
CA ALA A 41 16.11 16.95 -11.48
C ALA A 41 17.50 16.53 -10.99
N ASP A 42 17.88 17.01 -9.80
CA ASP A 42 19.15 16.64 -9.16
C ASP A 42 19.22 15.12 -8.96
N THR A 43 20.39 14.49 -9.15
CA THR A 43 20.50 13.01 -9.20
C THR A 43 19.98 12.34 -7.91
N GLN A 44 20.08 13.03 -6.77
CA GLN A 44 19.54 12.58 -5.47
C GLN A 44 18.01 12.60 -5.43
N ASP A 45 17.37 13.60 -6.04
CA ASP A 45 15.92 13.70 -6.11
C ASP A 45 15.35 12.59 -6.99
N LEU A 46 16.02 12.26 -8.10
CA LEU A 46 15.64 11.17 -8.99
C LEU A 46 15.76 9.79 -8.31
N GLU A 47 16.79 9.57 -7.48
CA GLU A 47 16.95 8.33 -6.74
C GLU A 47 15.87 8.16 -5.66
N LEU A 48 15.54 9.26 -4.95
CA LEU A 48 14.45 9.28 -3.98
C LEU A 48 13.10 9.00 -4.63
N GLU A 49 12.80 9.67 -5.74
CA GLU A 49 11.57 9.49 -6.51
C GLU A 49 11.44 8.04 -7.01
N THR A 50 12.53 7.45 -7.50
CA THR A 50 12.59 6.04 -7.93
C THR A 50 12.27 5.09 -6.78
N ARG A 51 12.83 5.33 -5.58
CA ARG A 51 12.57 4.52 -4.38
C ARG A 51 11.11 4.66 -3.90
N ILE A 52 10.56 5.87 -3.95
CA ILE A 52 9.14 6.13 -3.63
C ILE A 52 8.24 5.37 -4.60
N HIS A 53 8.47 5.47 -5.91
CA HIS A 53 7.70 4.72 -6.91
C HIS A 53 7.79 3.21 -6.72
N ALA A 54 8.98 2.69 -6.41
CA ALA A 54 9.15 1.26 -6.13
C ALA A 54 8.37 0.82 -4.88
N LEU A 55 8.34 1.63 -3.83
CA LEU A 55 7.53 1.37 -2.64
C LEU A 55 6.03 1.37 -2.97
N HIS A 56 5.54 2.35 -3.72
CA HIS A 56 4.14 2.38 -4.17
C HIS A 56 3.76 1.14 -4.97
N ARG A 57 4.61 0.71 -5.92
CA ARG A 57 4.39 -0.54 -6.67
C ARG A 57 4.38 -1.76 -5.77
N PHE A 58 5.29 -1.83 -4.79
CA PHE A 58 5.33 -2.92 -3.82
C PHE A 58 4.03 -3.00 -3.01
N ILE A 59 3.56 -1.87 -2.48
CA ILE A 59 2.29 -1.79 -1.74
C ILE A 59 1.12 -2.21 -2.63
N ALA A 60 1.13 -1.77 -3.89
CA ALA A 60 0.09 -2.09 -4.85
C ALA A 60 0.04 -3.60 -5.18
N ALA A 61 1.18 -4.30 -5.15
CA ALA A 61 1.23 -5.73 -5.44
C ALA A 61 0.80 -6.65 -4.28
N GLN A 62 0.51 -6.10 -3.08
CA GLN A 62 0.09 -6.91 -1.93
C GLN A 62 -1.39 -7.33 -2.04
N ASN A 63 -1.74 -8.44 -1.39
CA ASN A 63 -3.15 -8.80 -1.18
C ASN A 63 -3.83 -7.75 -0.27
N ASP A 64 -5.17 -7.71 -0.29
CA ASP A 64 -5.97 -6.69 0.40
C ASP A 64 -5.63 -6.56 1.89
N LEU A 65 -5.43 -7.69 2.58
CA LEU A 65 -5.11 -7.72 4.01
C LEU A 65 -3.72 -7.13 4.28
N ASP A 66 -2.70 -7.60 3.56
CA ASP A 66 -1.33 -7.15 3.75
C ASP A 66 -1.15 -5.69 3.31
N ARG A 67 -1.90 -5.23 2.29
CA ARG A 67 -1.96 -3.82 1.89
C ARG A 67 -2.57 -2.96 3.00
N ALA A 68 -3.73 -3.36 3.54
CA ALA A 68 -4.39 -2.63 4.61
C ALA A 68 -3.51 -2.54 5.87
N LEU A 69 -2.84 -3.64 6.24
CA LEU A 69 -1.88 -3.65 7.34
C LEU A 69 -0.74 -2.65 7.13
N LEU A 70 -0.19 -2.58 5.91
CA LEU A 70 0.91 -1.67 5.63
C LEU A 70 0.47 -0.20 5.67
N LEU A 71 -0.70 0.12 5.10
CA LEU A 71 -1.23 1.48 5.09
C LEU A 71 -1.50 1.99 6.52
N LEU A 72 -2.20 1.19 7.33
CA LEU A 72 -2.47 1.57 8.73
C LEU A 72 -1.19 1.70 9.55
N TYR A 73 -0.18 0.86 9.28
CA TYR A 73 1.13 0.99 9.91
C TYR A 73 1.87 2.27 9.50
N LEU A 74 1.78 2.68 8.23
CA LEU A 74 2.37 3.92 7.72
C LEU A 74 1.65 5.17 8.24
N GLU A 75 0.38 5.06 8.60
CA GLU A 75 -0.41 6.08 9.30
C GLU A 75 -0.13 6.11 10.83
N ASP A 76 0.94 5.46 11.30
CA ASP A 76 1.37 5.38 12.70
C ASP A 76 0.33 4.79 13.68
N HIS A 77 -0.61 3.97 13.20
CA HIS A 77 -1.52 3.25 14.09
C HIS A 77 -0.77 2.17 14.89
N SER A 78 -1.13 2.05 16.18
CA SER A 78 -0.59 1.00 17.03
C SER A 78 -1.05 -0.39 16.56
N TYR A 79 -0.26 -1.43 16.86
CA TYR A 79 -0.63 -2.80 16.47
C TYR A 79 -1.99 -3.24 17.04
N ARG A 80 -2.34 -2.74 18.23
CA ARG A 80 -3.66 -2.92 18.85
C ARG A 80 -4.77 -2.27 18.04
N GLU A 81 -4.63 -1.01 17.62
CA GLU A 81 -5.64 -0.34 16.79
C GLU A 81 -5.80 -1.03 15.43
N ILE A 82 -4.69 -1.44 14.81
CA ILE A 82 -4.71 -2.20 13.57
C ILE A 82 -5.44 -3.53 13.75
N ALA A 83 -5.19 -4.24 14.85
CA ALA A 83 -5.88 -5.49 15.19
C ALA A 83 -7.40 -5.28 15.33
N GLU A 84 -7.82 -4.21 15.99
CA GLU A 84 -9.24 -3.85 16.13
C GLU A 84 -9.90 -3.49 14.79
N ILE A 85 -9.21 -2.78 13.91
CA ILE A 85 -9.71 -2.40 12.58
C ILE A 85 -9.84 -3.64 11.68
N ILE A 86 -8.79 -4.44 11.60
CA ILE A 86 -8.69 -5.55 10.66
C ILE A 86 -9.41 -6.82 11.16
N GLY A 87 -9.58 -6.97 12.46
CA GLY A 87 -10.23 -8.14 13.07
C GLY A 87 -9.32 -9.37 13.18
N ILE A 88 -8.02 -9.16 13.38
CA ILE A 88 -7.03 -10.22 13.68
C ILE A 88 -6.35 -9.93 15.02
N SER A 89 -5.60 -10.89 15.58
CA SER A 89 -4.88 -10.64 16.83
C SER A 89 -3.72 -9.65 16.66
N GLU A 90 -3.42 -8.88 17.70
CA GLU A 90 -2.27 -7.96 17.75
C GLU A 90 -0.93 -8.68 17.46
N THR A 91 -0.76 -9.91 17.95
CA THR A 91 0.40 -10.75 17.63
C THR A 91 0.50 -11.02 16.13
N ASN A 92 -0.63 -11.36 15.47
CA ASN A 92 -0.67 -11.62 14.04
C ASN A 92 -0.35 -10.35 13.21
N VAL A 93 -0.83 -9.19 13.65
CA VAL A 93 -0.43 -7.88 13.09
C VAL A 93 1.09 -7.74 13.15
N GLY A 94 1.69 -7.92 14.33
CA GLY A 94 3.14 -7.79 14.50
C GLY A 94 3.94 -8.74 13.61
N THR A 95 3.56 -10.01 13.54
CA THR A 95 4.22 -11.00 12.66
C THR A 95 4.10 -10.61 11.19
N LYS A 96 2.90 -10.21 10.73
CA LYS A 96 2.66 -9.85 9.34
C LYS A 96 3.40 -8.57 8.95
N VAL A 97 3.34 -7.53 9.78
CA VAL A 97 4.06 -6.26 9.57
C VAL A 97 5.57 -6.50 9.50
N ASN A 98 6.14 -7.28 10.41
CA ASN A 98 7.56 -7.62 10.36
C ASN A 98 7.95 -8.36 9.08
N ARG A 99 7.14 -9.34 8.64
CA ARG A 99 7.37 -10.04 7.37
C ARG A 99 7.27 -9.10 6.16
N LEU A 100 6.33 -8.16 6.17
CA LEU A 100 6.20 -7.15 5.12
C LEU A 100 7.41 -6.22 5.07
N LYS A 101 7.91 -5.75 6.22
CA LYS A 101 9.15 -4.95 6.31
C LYS A 101 10.35 -5.70 5.71
N GLN A 102 10.49 -7.00 6.00
CA GLN A 102 11.57 -7.82 5.40
C GLN A 102 11.43 -7.92 3.88
N ARG A 103 10.21 -8.13 3.37
CA ARG A 103 9.96 -8.18 1.92
C ARG A 103 10.23 -6.84 1.24
N ILE A 104 9.88 -5.72 1.87
CA ILE A 104 10.22 -4.37 1.39
C ILE A 104 11.74 -4.21 1.32
N ARG A 105 12.47 -4.56 2.39
CA ARG A 105 13.93 -4.48 2.41
C ARG A 105 14.56 -5.26 1.27
N ILE A 106 14.14 -6.51 1.06
CA ILE A 106 14.62 -7.34 -0.05
C ILE A 106 14.29 -6.69 -1.39
N SER A 107 13.04 -6.24 -1.58
CA SER A 107 12.60 -5.65 -2.84
C SER A 107 13.33 -4.34 -3.18
N LEU A 108 13.66 -3.53 -2.18
CA LEU A 108 14.35 -2.24 -2.37
C LEU A 108 15.87 -2.40 -2.45
N GLN A 109 16.45 -3.46 -1.86
CA GLN A 109 17.87 -3.81 -2.02
C GLN A 109 18.18 -4.41 -3.40
N LEU A 110 17.18 -5.01 -4.06
CA LEU A 110 17.31 -5.56 -5.41
C LEU A 110 17.13 -4.49 -6.50
N LEU A 111 16.84 -3.23 -6.14
CA LEU A 111 16.92 -2.13 -7.11
C LEU A 111 18.41 -1.91 -7.43
N PRO A 112 18.81 -1.98 -8.71
CA PRO A 112 20.18 -1.67 -9.08
C PRO A 112 20.49 -0.25 -8.62
N THR A 113 21.50 -0.12 -7.76
CA THR A 113 22.15 1.16 -7.49
C THR A 113 22.74 1.60 -8.82
N LEU A 114 22.13 2.61 -9.44
CA LEU A 114 22.67 3.27 -10.63
C LEU A 114 24.02 3.92 -10.31
#